data_AF-A0A150UN51-F1
#
_entry.id   AF-A0A150UN51-F1
#
_cell.length_a   1.000
_cell.length_b   1.000
_cell.length_c   1.000
_cell.angle_alpha   90.00
_cell.angle_beta   90.00
_cell.angle_gamma   90.00
#
_symmetry.space_group_name_H-M   'P 1'
#
loop_
_entity.id
_entity.type
_entity.pdbx_description
1 polymer ?
#
loop_
_entity_poly.entity_id
_entity_poly.type
_entity_poly.pdbx_seq_one_letter_code
_entity_poly.pdbx_strand_id
1 'polypeptide(L)' 'TSLSNYSIISIFSNYIHEDGQRRRQLLAFRRIYGCYNGENISKALLTVIHEYSISKKIGYLVSDNAQNNDTATTYLF' A
#
# COMPACT_ATOMS: atom_id res chain seq x y z
N THR A 1 12.93 13.15 0.07
CA THR A 1 12.37 13.28 1.43
C THR A 1 11.44 14.48 1.46
N SER A 2 10.19 14.31 1.89
CA SER A 2 9.25 15.44 2.03
C SER A 2 9.81 16.46 3.01
N LEU A 3 9.86 17.73 2.62
CA LEU A 3 10.37 18.83 3.47
C LEU A 3 9.51 19.04 4.74
N SER A 4 8.29 18.50 4.78
CA SER A 4 7.31 18.79 5.82
C SER A 4 7.32 17.83 7.01
N ASN A 5 8.15 16.77 7.01
CA ASN A 5 8.17 15.76 8.10
C ASN A 5 6.83 15.00 8.30
N TYR A 6 5.91 15.13 7.33
CA TYR A 6 4.66 14.36 7.26
C TYR A 6 4.74 13.45 6.04
N SER A 7 5.04 12.18 6.28
CA SER A 7 4.88 11.13 5.29
C SER A 7 3.49 10.51 5.43
N ILE A 8 2.74 10.49 4.33
CA ILE A 8 1.38 9.93 4.30
C ILE A 8 1.35 8.86 3.21
N ILE A 9 0.67 7.76 3.48
CA ILE A 9 0.43 6.70 2.51
C ILE A 9 -1.07 6.52 2.30
N SER A 10 -1.43 6.35 1.04
CA SER A 10 -2.80 6.00 0.61
C SER A 10 -2.77 4.64 -0.04
N ILE A 11 -3.57 3.69 0.44
CA ILE A 11 -3.63 2.32 -0.07
C ILE A 11 -5.00 2.12 -0.72
N PHE A 12 -5.00 1.81 -2.02
CA PHE A 12 -6.21 1.57 -2.78
C PHE A 12 -6.30 0.12 -3.22
N SER A 13 -7.47 -0.49 -3.05
CA SER A 13 -7.82 -1.74 -3.70
C SER A 13 -8.44 -1.45 -5.07
N ASN A 14 -7.96 -2.14 -6.10
CA ASN A 14 -8.56 -2.13 -7.43
C ASN A 14 -8.98 -3.57 -7.75
N TYR A 15 -10.27 -3.79 -7.99
CA TYR A 15 -10.83 -5.13 -8.23
C TYR A 15 -12.02 -5.07 -9.20
N ILE A 16 -12.36 -6.22 -9.78
CA ILE A 16 -13.61 -6.40 -10.52
C ILE A 16 -14.65 -6.94 -9.55
N HIS A 17 -15.80 -6.28 -9.46
CA HIS A 17 -16.91 -6.72 -8.62
C HIS A 17 -17.78 -7.75 -9.36
N GLU A 18 -18.70 -8.40 -8.64
CA GLU A 18 -19.60 -9.44 -9.17
C GLU A 18 -20.46 -8.99 -10.36
N ASP A 19 -20.66 -7.69 -10.52
CA ASP A 19 -21.36 -7.07 -11.66
C ASP A 19 -20.46 -6.88 -12.89
N GLY A 20 -19.22 -7.39 -12.84
CA GLY A 20 -18.21 -7.24 -13.88
C GLY A 20 -17.57 -5.84 -13.92
N GLN A 21 -17.95 -4.92 -13.02
CA GLN A 21 -17.47 -3.55 -13.05
C GLN A 21 -16.19 -3.38 -12.24
N ARG A 22 -15.26 -2.57 -12.77
CA ARG A 22 -14.04 -2.20 -12.05
C ARG A 22 -14.36 -1.21 -10.93
N ARG A 23 -13.96 -1.55 -9.71
CA ARG A 23 -14.07 -0.68 -8.54
C ARG A 23 -12.69 -0.31 -8.02
N ARG A 24 -12.59 0.91 -7.52
CA ARG A 24 -11.44 1.41 -6.76
C ARG A 24 -11.94 1.86 -5.40
N GLN A 25 -11.34 1.32 -4.34
CA GLN A 25 -11.71 1.65 -2.97
C GLN A 25 -10.48 2.02 -2.16
N LEU A 26 -10.56 3.14 -1.43
CA LEU A 26 -9.54 3.52 -0.46
C LEU A 26 -9.65 2.60 0.75
N LEU A 27 -8.60 1.83 1.03
CA LEU A 27 -8.52 0.96 2.21
C LEU A 27 -7.88 1.68 3.40
N ALA A 28 -6.90 2.55 3.13
CA ALA A 28 -6.21 3.27 4.19
C ALA A 28 -5.67 4.62 3.70
N PHE A 29 -5.76 5.61 4.57
CA PHE A 29 -5.11 6.90 4.46
C PHE A 29 -4.44 7.20 5.79
N ARG A 30 -3.13 6.92 5.90
CA ARG A 30 -2.43 6.86 7.18
C ARG A 30 -1.12 7.63 7.13
N ARG A 31 -0.74 8.21 8.27
CA ARG A 31 0.59 8.80 8.45
C ARG A 31 1.62 7.70 8.70
N ILE A 32 2.75 7.77 8.00
CA ILE A 32 3.95 6.99 8.29
C ILE A 32 4.81 7.82 9.25
N TYR A 33 5.10 7.24 10.41
CA TYR A 33 6.01 7.82 11.39
C TYR A 33 7.43 7.29 11.17
N GLY A 34 8.44 8.16 11.25
CA GLY A 34 9.84 7.82 11.01
C GLY A 34 10.25 7.99 9.54
N CYS A 35 11.39 7.40 9.17
CA CYS A 35 11.93 7.50 7.82
C CYS A 35 10.95 6.91 6.79
N TYR A 36 10.70 7.65 5.72
CA TYR A 36 9.96 7.15 4.57
C TYR A 36 10.85 6.19 3.78
N ASN A 37 10.98 4.95 4.26
CA ASN A 37 11.76 3.88 3.66
C ASN A 37 10.83 2.71 3.29
N GLY A 38 11.34 1.76 2.50
CA GLY A 38 10.53 0.62 2.04
C GLY A 38 10.00 -0.26 3.17
N GLU A 39 10.73 -0.38 4.28
CA GLU A 39 10.31 -1.17 5.45
C GLU A 39 9.06 -0.59 6.13
N ASN A 40 9.02 0.73 6.34
CA ASN A 40 7.86 1.37 6.96
C ASN A 40 6.63 1.37 6.03
N ILE A 41 6.88 1.46 4.72
CA ILE A 41 5.83 1.33 3.70
C ILE A 41 5.27 -0.10 3.69
N SER A 42 6.11 -1.13 3.70
CA SER A 42 5.67 -2.52 3.71
C SER A 42 4.92 -2.88 5.00
N LYS A 43 5.37 -2.41 6.16
CA LYS A 43 4.64 -2.55 7.44
C LYS A 43 3.24 -1.96 7.37
N ALA A 44 3.09 -0.76 6.82
CA ALA A 44 1.78 -0.13 6.65
C ALA A 44 0.88 -0.94 5.69
N LEU A 45 1.43 -1.43 4.57
CA LEU A 45 0.71 -2.28 3.62
C LEU A 45 0.28 -3.61 4.24
N LEU A 46 1.19 -4.33 4.90
CA LEU A 46 0.91 -5.60 5.59
C LEU A 46 -0.20 -5.44 6.62
N THR A 47 -0.16 -4.36 7.42
CA THR A 47 -1.19 -4.07 8.41
C THR A 47 -2.57 -3.99 7.75
N VAL A 48 -2.70 -3.24 6.65
CA VAL A 48 -3.98 -3.11 5.92
C VAL A 48 -4.40 -4.42 5.28
N ILE A 49 -3.46 -5.19 4.73
CA ILE A 49 -3.74 -6.50 4.13
C ILE A 49 -4.32 -7.47 5.18
N HIS A 50 -3.77 -7.45 6.39
CA HIS A 50 -4.25 -8.25 7.52
C HIS A 50 -5.61 -7.76 8.05
N GLU A 51 -5.79 -6.45 8.25
CA GLU A 51 -7.05 -5.85 8.71
C GLU A 51 -8.24 -6.22 7.81
N TYR A 52 -8.03 -6.20 6.48
CA TYR A 52 -9.05 -6.55 5.50
C TYR A 52 -9.09 -8.05 5.15
N SER A 53 -8.20 -8.87 5.73
CA SER A 53 -8.10 -10.31 5.45
C SER A 53 -8.00 -10.64 3.95
N ILE A 54 -7.23 -9.84 3.21
CA ILE A 54 -7.11 -9.93 1.74
C ILE A 54 -5.78 -10.52 1.27
N SER A 55 -4.95 -11.05 2.17
CA SER A 55 -3.61 -11.58 1.83
C SER A 55 -3.60 -12.58 0.67
N LYS A 56 -4.62 -13.44 0.57
CA LYS A 56 -4.76 -14.44 -0.51
C LYS A 56 -5.40 -13.90 -1.79
N LYS A 57 -5.79 -12.62 -1.83
CA LYS A 57 -6.53 -11.99 -2.94
C LYS A 57 -5.70 -10.95 -3.69
N ILE A 58 -4.44 -10.75 -3.31
CA ILE A 58 -3.55 -9.77 -3.94
C ILE A 58 -2.92 -10.41 -5.18
N GLY A 59 -3.21 -9.86 -6.35
CA GLY A 59 -2.59 -10.30 -7.61
C GLY A 59 -1.41 -9.43 -8.03
N TYR A 60 -1.47 -8.13 -7.77
CA TYR A 60 -0.46 -7.17 -8.19
C TYR A 60 -0.42 -5.98 -7.24
N LEU A 61 0.77 -5.38 -7.11
CA LEU A 61 0.98 -4.11 -6.42
C LEU A 61 1.41 -3.07 -7.45
N VAL A 62 0.79 -1.89 -7.40
CA VAL A 62 1.11 -0.77 -8.29
C VAL A 62 1.55 0.41 -7.43
N SER A 63 2.71 0.96 -7.73
CA SER A 63 3.26 2.14 -7.06
C SER A 63 4.00 3.03 -8.07
N ASP A 64 4.39 4.23 -7.66
CA ASP A 64 5.28 5.09 -8.46
C ASP A 64 6.72 4.56 -8.50
N ASN A 65 7.51 5.08 -9.44
CA ASN A 65 8.90 4.68 -9.68
C ASN A 65 9.85 5.29 -8.65
N ALA A 66 9.72 4.86 -7.40
CA ALA A 66 10.59 5.25 -6.30
C ALA A 66 11.23 4.00 -5.68
N GLN A 67 12.54 4.02 -5.48
CA GLN A 67 13.33 2.88 -4.95
C GLN A 67 12.80 2.33 -3.62
N ASN A 68 12.18 3.18 -2.80
CA ASN A 68 11.58 2.76 -1.54
C ASN A 68 10.39 1.81 -1.76
N ASN A 69 9.65 1.97 -2.86
CA ASN A 69 8.53 1.10 -3.21
C ASN A 69 9.01 -0.26 -3.73
N ASP A 70 10.12 -0.29 -4.47
CA ASP A 70 10.74 -1.55 -4.89
C ASP A 70 11.13 -2.35 -3.65
N THR A 71 11.80 -1.69 -2.70
CA THR A 71 12.18 -2.29 -1.42
C THR A 71 10.96 -2.76 -0.62
N ALA A 72 9.89 -1.96 -0.57
CA ALA A 72 8.65 -2.34 0.11
C ALA A 72 7.99 -3.58 -0.52
N THR A 73 8.06 -3.69 -1.85
CA THR A 73 7.54 -4.83 -2.60
C THR A 73 8.33 -6.09 -2.29
N THR A 74 9.66 -6.01 -2.19
CA THR A 74 10.52 -7.14 -1.76
C THR A 74 10.23 -7.61 -0.33
N TYR A 75 9.75 -6.73 0.56
CA TYR A 75 9.33 -7.15 1.91
C TYR A 75 7.95 -7.82 1.95
N LEU A 76 7.15 -7.69 0.89
CA LEU A 76 5.78 -8.19 0.82
C LEU A 76 5.67 -9.57 0.16
N PHE A 77 6.60 -9.90 -0.75
CA PHE A 77 6.65 -11.14 -1.54
C PHE A 77 7.99 -11.84 -1.33
#